data_AF-A0A7C1HP18-F1
#
_entry.id   AF-A0A7C1HP18-F1
#
_cell.length_a   1.000
_cell.length_b   1.000
_cell.length_c   1.000
_cell.angle_alpha   90.00
_cell.angle_beta   90.00
_cell.angle_gamma   90.00
#
_symmetry.space_group_name_H-M   'P 1'
#
loop_
_entity.id
_entity.type
_entity.pdbx_description
1 polymer ?
#
loop_
_entity_poly.entity_id
_entity_poly.type
_entity_poly.pdbx_seq_one_letter_code
_entity_poly.pdbx_strand_id
1 'polypeptide(L)'
;MMVVVSYDVSTLEPKGQRRLRRVAKACKDFGQRVQFSVFECSVDPAQWTRLRQRLIDEIEPEKDSLRFYFLGANWRKRVEHIGAKKTHDPEGPLIV
;
A
#
# COMPACT_ATOMS: atom_id res chain seq x y z
N MET A 1 -7.22 -10.02 5.40
CA MET A 1 -6.70 -10.40 4.07
C MET A 1 -5.59 -9.45 3.67
N MET A 2 -4.59 -9.89 2.91
CA MET A 2 -3.56 -9.01 2.38
C MET A 2 -3.96 -8.44 1.02
N VAL A 3 -3.83 -7.12 0.88
CA VAL A 3 -4.00 -6.38 -0.38
C VAL A 3 -2.72 -5.61 -0.68
N VAL A 4 -2.13 -5.85 -1.85
CA VAL A 4 -1.03 -5.02 -2.35
C VAL A 4 -1.63 -3.87 -3.15
N VAL A 5 -1.33 -2.65 -2.72
CA VAL A 5 -1.69 -1.40 -3.38
C VAL A 5 -0.48 -0.91 -4.15
N SER A 6 -0.54 -0.96 -5.47
CA SER A 6 0.43 -0.32 -6.34
C SER A 6 -0.15 1.02 -6.80
N TYR A 7 0.58 2.10 -6.50
CA TYR A 7 0.20 3.45 -6.86
C TYR A 7 1.18 4.00 -7.90
N ASP A 8 0.68 4.22 -9.11
CA ASP A 8 1.43 4.90 -10.16
C ASP A 8 1.07 6.39 -10.11
N VAL A 9 2.07 7.22 -9.85
CA VAL A 9 1.92 8.65 -9.62
C VAL A 9 3.11 9.40 -10.16
N SER A 10 2.86 10.44 -10.95
CA SER A 10 3.93 11.34 -11.37
C SER A 10 4.43 12.17 -10.18
N THR A 11 5.69 11.98 -9.77
CA THR A 11 6.32 12.79 -8.70
C THR A 11 7.18 13.94 -9.21
N LEU A 12 7.10 14.24 -10.51
CA LEU A 12 7.83 15.34 -11.15
C LEU A 12 7.37 16.70 -10.59
N GLU A 13 6.08 16.82 -10.32
CA GLU A 13 5.50 18.03 -9.73
C GLU A 13 5.28 17.89 -8.21
N PRO A 14 5.37 19.00 -7.44
CA PRO A 14 5.10 19.00 -6.00
C PRO A 14 3.71 18.46 -5.63
N LYS A 15 2.72 18.60 -6.53
CA LYS A 15 1.36 18.09 -6.32
C LYS A 15 1.32 16.57 -6.24
N GLY A 16 2.02 15.87 -7.13
CA GLY A 16 2.07 14.41 -7.12
C GLY A 16 2.80 13.85 -5.89
N GLN A 17 3.89 14.50 -5.47
CA GLN A 17 4.56 14.17 -4.21
C GLN A 17 3.64 14.37 -2.99
N ARG A 18 2.76 15.37 -3.02
CA ARG A 18 1.74 15.58 -1.98
C ARG A 18 0.72 14.45 -1.96
N ARG A 19 0.20 14.03 -3.12
CA ARG A 19 -0.73 12.88 -3.21
C ARG A 19 -0.09 11.58 -2.73
N LEU A 20 1.15 11.29 -3.14
CA LEU A 20 1.90 10.13 -2.64
C LEU A 20 2.04 10.12 -1.12
N ARG A 21 2.32 11.28 -0.49
CA ARG A 21 2.37 11.38 0.97
C ARG A 21 1.02 11.10 1.64
N ARG A 22 -0.08 11.54 1.04
CA ARG A 22 -1.43 11.30 1.57
C ARG A 22 -1.85 9.84 1.41
N VAL A 23 -1.62 9.24 0.24
CA VAL A 23 -1.81 7.80 0.00
C VAL A 23 -0.97 6.98 0.97
N ALA A 24 0.31 7.30 1.14
CA ALA A 24 1.18 6.60 2.08
C ALA A 24 0.67 6.73 3.53
N LYS A 25 0.17 7.90 3.93
CA LYS A 25 -0.43 8.11 5.25
C LYS A 25 -1.72 7.29 5.42
N ALA A 26 -2.54 7.17 4.38
CA ALA A 26 -3.75 6.35 4.42
C ALA A 26 -3.44 4.85 4.58
N CYS A 27 -2.40 4.35 3.91
CA CYS A 27 -1.98 2.95 4.02
C CYS A 27 -1.26 2.62 5.33
N LYS A 28 -0.62 3.60 5.99
CA LYS A 28 0.20 3.39 7.19
C LYS A 28 -0.56 2.75 8.34
N ASP A 29 -1.84 3.05 8.48
CA ASP A 29 -2.67 2.53 9.58
C ASP A 29 -3.04 1.05 9.40
N PHE A 30 -2.85 0.51 8.18
CA PHE A 30 -3.30 -0.83 7.79
C PHE A 30 -2.16 -1.74 7.30
N GLY A 31 -0.93 -1.24 7.29
CA GLY A 31 0.21 -2.04 6.84
C GLY A 31 1.45 -1.21 6.55
N GLN A 32 2.23 -1.63 5.56
CA GLN A 32 3.58 -1.14 5.34
C GLN A 32 3.81 -0.62 3.92
N ARG A 33 4.73 0.34 3.80
CA ARG A 33 5.25 0.81 2.52
C ARG A 33 6.48 -0.01 2.16
N VAL A 34 6.35 -0.93 1.20
CA VAL A 34 7.42 -1.86 0.81
C VAL A 34 8.33 -1.34 -0.29
N GLN A 35 7.84 -0.42 -1.13
CA GLN A 35 8.64 0.29 -2.14
C GLN A 35 8.26 1.77 -2.18
N PHE A 36 8.77 2.50 -3.17
CA PHE A 36 8.48 3.94 -3.30
C PHE A 36 6.97 4.22 -3.35
N SER A 37 6.19 3.50 -4.15
CA SER A 37 4.73 3.72 -4.22
C SER A 37 3.95 2.41 -4.19
N VAL A 38 4.51 1.39 -3.52
CA VAL A 38 3.85 0.10 -3.29
C VAL A 38 3.66 -0.12 -1.79
N PHE A 39 2.45 -0.51 -1.42
CA PHE A 39 2.00 -0.70 -0.04
C PHE A 39 1.38 -2.07 0.11
N GLU A 40 1.68 -2.74 1.22
CA GLU A 40 1.05 -4.00 1.62
C GLU A 40 0.13 -3.70 2.81
N CYS A 41 -1.17 -3.92 2.64
CA CYS A 41 -2.18 -3.64 3.65
C CYS A 41 -2.85 -4.94 4.12
N SER A 42 -2.77 -5.23 5.42
CA SER A 42 -3.51 -6.32 6.05
C SER A 42 -4.81 -5.76 6.62
N VAL A 43 -5.92 -6.09 5.97
CA VAL A 43 -7.24 -5.49 6.26
C VAL A 43 -8.34 -6.55 6.31
N ASP A 44 -9.33 -6.35 7.18
CA ASP A 44 -10.63 -7.03 7.08
C ASP A 44 -11.50 -6.41 5.95
N PRO A 45 -12.64 -7.02 5.56
CA PRO A 45 -13.50 -6.49 4.50
C PRO A 45 -14.03 -5.07 4.76
N ALA A 46 -14.36 -4.72 6.01
CA ALA A 46 -14.89 -3.40 6.36
C ALA A 46 -13.78 -2.34 6.34
N GLN A 47 -12.60 -2.67 6.86
CA GLN A 47 -11.39 -1.85 6.75
C GLN A 47 -11.00 -1.62 5.30
N TRP A 48 -11.05 -2.67 4.46
CA TRP A 48 -10.75 -2.56 3.03
C TRP A 48 -11.69 -1.58 2.33
N THR A 49 -13.00 -1.68 2.55
CA THR A 49 -13.97 -0.76 1.93
C THR A 49 -13.66 0.70 2.27
N ARG A 50 -13.37 1.00 3.55
CA ARG A 50 -13.00 2.35 3.99
C ARG A 50 -11.67 2.81 3.40
N LEU A 51 -10.65 1.97 3.43
CA LEU A 51 -9.34 2.29 2.88
C LEU A 51 -9.42 2.53 1.37
N ARG A 52 -10.07 1.65 0.62
CA ARG A 52 -10.26 1.76 -0.82
C ARG A 52 -10.89 3.09 -1.20
N GLN A 53 -11.97 3.49 -0.51
CA GLN A 53 -12.63 4.77 -0.80
C GLN A 53 -11.68 5.94 -0.52
N ARG A 54 -11.03 5.95 0.65
CA ARG A 54 -10.05 6.99 1.01
C ARG A 54 -8.91 7.10 0.00
N LEU A 55 -8.44 5.98 -0.56
CA LEU A 55 -7.40 5.99 -1.59
C LEU A 55 -7.91 6.59 -2.91
N ILE A 56 -9.13 6.23 -3.34
CA ILE A 56 -9.75 6.81 -4.54
C ILE A 56 -9.91 8.33 -4.39
N ASP A 57 -10.26 8.81 -3.21
CA ASP A 57 -10.46 10.24 -2.93
C ASP A 57 -9.15 11.05 -2.92
N GLU A 58 -8.00 10.40 -2.71
CA GLU A 58 -6.69 11.08 -2.59
C GLU A 58 -5.91 11.17 -3.91
N ILE A 59 -6.31 10.41 -4.93
CA ILE A 59 -5.65 10.40 -6.24
C ILE A 59 -6.30 11.39 -7.22
N GLU A 60 -5.60 11.68 -8.30
CA GLU A 60 -6.15 12.38 -9.47
C GLU A 60 -6.28 11.36 -10.61
N PRO A 61 -7.47 10.76 -10.85
CA PRO A 61 -7.61 9.62 -11.77
C PRO A 61 -7.24 9.88 -13.23
N GLU A 62 -7.18 11.15 -13.64
CA GLU A 62 -6.70 11.56 -14.96
C GLU A 62 -5.18 11.50 -15.11
N LYS A 63 -4.43 11.44 -13.99
CA LYS A 63 -2.96 11.49 -13.94
C LYS A 63 -2.32 10.31 -13.22
N ASP A 64 -3.05 9.69 -12.33
CA ASP A 64 -2.56 8.64 -11.46
C ASP A 64 -3.38 7.36 -11.65
N SER A 65 -2.81 6.23 -11.26
CA SER A 65 -3.55 4.96 -11.23
C SER A 65 -3.29 4.16 -9.96
N LEU A 66 -4.33 3.46 -9.51
CA LEU A 66 -4.26 2.51 -8.41
C LEU A 66 -4.54 1.10 -8.94
N ARG A 67 -3.69 0.15 -8.56
CA ARG A 67 -3.92 -1.27 -8.80
C ARG A 67 -3.94 -2.01 -7.47
N PHE A 68 -4.97 -2.82 -7.28
CA PHE A 68 -5.18 -3.60 -6.07
C PHE A 68 -5.03 -5.08 -6.38
N TYR A 69 -4.06 -5.73 -5.74
CA TYR A 69 -3.83 -7.16 -5.86
C TYR A 69 -4.27 -7.85 -4.57
N PHE A 70 -5.34 -8.64 -4.68
CA PHE A 70 -5.90 -9.37 -3.54
C PHE A 70 -5.13 -10.67 -3.37
N LEU A 71 -4.14 -10.65 -2.47
CA LEU A 71 -3.46 -11.86 -2.10
C LEU A 71 -4.38 -12.69 -1.20
N GLY A 72 -5.16 -12.13 -0.28
CA GLY A 72 -6.05 -12.95 0.57
C GLY A 72 -5.34 -13.44 1.83
N ALA A 73 -5.84 -14.50 2.47
CA ALA A 73 -5.34 -14.96 3.77
C ALA A 73 -3.98 -15.68 3.68
N ASN A 74 -3.78 -16.52 2.65
CA ASN A 74 -2.55 -17.32 2.49
C ASN A 74 -1.45 -16.57 1.72
N TRP A 75 -1.24 -15.28 2.02
CA TRP A 75 -0.37 -14.41 1.21
C TRP A 75 1.12 -14.69 1.42
N ARG A 76 1.52 -15.13 2.63
CA ARG A 76 2.92 -15.37 3.00
C ARG A 76 3.72 -16.23 2.02
N LYS A 77 3.11 -17.25 1.42
CA LYS A 77 3.76 -18.16 0.46
C LYS A 77 3.81 -17.61 -0.98
N ARG A 78 3.29 -16.41 -1.21
CA ARG A 78 3.14 -15.79 -2.54
C ARG A 78 3.90 -14.47 -2.66
N VAL A 79 4.71 -14.13 -1.68
CA VAL A 79 5.53 -12.93 -1.66
C VAL A 79 6.99 -13.35 -1.53
N GLU A 80 7.81 -12.85 -2.44
CA GLU A 80 9.26 -12.99 -2.43
C GLU A 80 9.87 -11.61 -2.59
N HIS A 81 10.95 -11.33 -1.85
CA HIS A 81 11.65 -10.06 -1.89
C HIS A 81 13.13 -10.29 -2.18
N ILE A 82 13.61 -9.67 -3.26
CA ILE A 82 15.02 -9.57 -3.61
C ILE A 82 15.48 -8.11 -3.50
N GLY A 83 16.59 -7.84 -2.80
CA GLY A 83 17.25 -6.52 -2.82
C GLY A 83 17.50 -5.88 -1.46
N ALA A 84 17.81 -4.58 -1.48
CA ALA A 84 18.58 -3.90 -0.45
C ALA A 84 17.84 -3.60 0.88
N LYS A 85 16.51 -3.70 0.94
CA LYS A 85 15.75 -3.31 2.15
C LYS A 85 15.08 -4.52 2.74
N LYS A 86 15.28 -4.78 4.03
CA LYS A 86 14.44 -5.75 4.73
C LYS A 86 13.01 -5.21 4.80
N THR A 87 12.05 -5.97 4.27
CA THR A 87 10.63 -5.77 4.56
C THR A 87 10.34 -6.25 5.97
N HIS A 88 9.57 -5.47 6.73
CA HIS A 88 9.07 -5.90 8.03
C HIS A 88 7.98 -6.95 7.80
N ASP A 89 7.95 -8.03 8.58
CA ASP A 89 6.79 -8.93 8.59
C ASP A 89 5.67 -8.28 9.41
N PRO A 90 4.54 -7.88 8.80
CA PRO A 90 3.45 -7.20 9.52
C PRO A 90 2.85 -8.04 10.64
N GLU A 91 3.01 -9.36 10.59
CA GLU A 91 2.55 -10.32 11.60
C GLU A 91 3.72 -10.95 12.38
N GLY A 92 4.93 -10.43 12.19
CA GLY A 92 6.12 -10.85 12.93
C GLY A 92 6.11 -10.35 14.38
N PRO A 93 6.92 -10.94 15.26
CA PRO A 93 7.04 -10.49 16.64
C PRO A 93 7.53 -9.03 16.70
N LEU A 94 6.88 -8.23 17.54
CA LEU A 94 7.19 -6.79 17.71
C LEU A 94 8.53 -6.54 18.43
N ILE A 95 9.04 -7.55 19.14
CA ILE A 95 10.31 -7.54 19.86
C ILE A 95 10.95 -8.93 19.64
N VAL A 96 12.26 -8.95 19.33
CA VAL A 96 13.09 -10.16 19.23
C VAL A 96 14.16 -10.09 20.32
#